data_AF-A0AAV6YXN3-F1
#
_entry.id   AF-A0AAV6YXN3-F1
#
_cell.length_a   1.000
_cell.length_b   1.000
_cell.length_c   1.000
_cell.angle_alpha   90.00
_cell.angle_beta   90.00
_cell.angle_gamma   90.00
#
_symmetry.space_group_name_H-M   'P 1'
#
loop_
_entity.id
_entity.type
_entity.pdbx_description
1 polymer ?
#
loop_
_entity_poly.entity_id
_entity_poly.type
_entity_poly.pdbx_seq_one_letter_code
_entity_poly.pdbx_strand_id
1 'polypeptide(L)'
;ELPAGYGRMKPDIVTYGSGVRGSGMKGGCRSLSGTSVASPVVAGAVTLLVSTVQKREMVNPASMKQALIASARRLPGVNMFEQGHGKLDLLRAYQILSSYKPQASLSPSYVDLTECPYMWPYCSQPIYYGGMPTIVNVTILNGMGVTGRIVDKPDWQPYLPHNGDNIEVAFSYSSVLWPWSGYLAISISVAKKAASWEGIAQGHVMITVASPEGNEQKNSAEQFSTVKLPIKVKIIPTPPRNKRVLWDQYHNLRYPPGYFPRDNLRMKNDPLDW
;
A
#
# COMPACT_ATOMS: atom_id res chain seq x y z
N GLU A 1 7.76 -10.28 4.99
CA GLU A 1 7.79 -10.78 3.60
C GLU A 1 7.38 -12.24 3.60
N LEU A 2 7.12 -12.86 2.45
CA LEU A 2 6.69 -14.27 2.39
C LEU A 2 7.63 -15.15 3.23
N PRO A 3 7.09 -16.08 4.03
CA PRO A 3 5.69 -16.53 4.03
C PRO A 3 4.71 -15.59 4.78
N ALA A 4 5.18 -14.66 5.59
CA ALA A 4 4.35 -13.84 6.50
C ALA A 4 3.86 -12.50 5.93
N GLY A 5 4.27 -12.09 4.73
CA GLY A 5 4.06 -10.75 4.17
C GLY A 5 3.07 -10.64 3.01
N TYR A 6 2.08 -11.53 2.91
CA TYR A 6 1.12 -11.53 1.80
C TYR A 6 0.12 -10.37 1.88
N GLY A 7 -0.37 -9.86 0.75
CA GLY A 7 -1.37 -8.79 0.71
C GLY A 7 -0.83 -7.40 1.05
N ARG A 8 0.50 -7.23 1.17
CA ARG A 8 1.12 -5.91 1.31
C ARG A 8 1.25 -5.27 -0.07
N MET A 9 0.62 -4.12 -0.24
CA MET A 9 0.73 -3.31 -1.45
C MET A 9 2.19 -2.88 -1.69
N LYS A 10 2.78 -3.35 -2.78
CA LYS A 10 4.08 -2.94 -3.33
C LYS A 10 4.04 -3.05 -4.85
N PRO A 11 4.76 -2.21 -5.61
CA PRO A 11 5.67 -1.13 -5.15
C PRO A 11 4.95 0.02 -4.45
N ASP A 12 5.68 0.97 -3.84
CA ASP A 12 5.02 2.16 -3.23
C ASP A 12 4.50 3.11 -4.31
N ILE A 13 5.32 3.40 -5.32
CA ILE A 13 5.01 4.23 -6.49
C ILE A 13 5.76 3.68 -7.70
N VAL A 14 5.39 4.13 -8.90
CA VAL A 14 6.13 3.88 -10.15
C VAL A 14 6.64 5.19 -10.76
N THR A 15 7.66 5.12 -11.60
CA THR A 15 8.17 6.30 -12.32
C THR A 15 8.72 5.87 -13.70
N TYR A 16 9.23 6.82 -14.46
CA TYR A 16 9.92 6.56 -15.71
C TYR A 16 11.15 5.66 -15.48
N GLY A 17 11.18 4.54 -16.16
CA GLY A 17 12.27 3.57 -16.09
C GLY A 17 12.47 2.79 -17.38
N SER A 18 11.92 3.26 -18.51
CA SER A 18 12.13 2.67 -19.83
C SER A 18 12.59 3.73 -20.80
N GLY A 19 13.64 3.44 -21.58
CA GLY A 19 14.16 4.35 -22.59
C GLY A 19 14.76 5.65 -22.04
N VAL A 20 15.19 5.65 -20.78
CA VAL A 20 15.72 6.87 -20.12
C VAL A 20 17.15 7.10 -20.56
N ARG A 21 17.45 8.30 -21.04
CA ARG A 21 18.83 8.67 -21.43
C ARG A 21 19.66 9.01 -20.19
N GLY A 22 20.81 8.35 -20.05
CA GLY A 22 21.82 8.62 -19.03
C GLY A 22 23.23 8.70 -19.63
N SER A 23 24.21 9.06 -18.81
CA SER A 23 25.61 9.21 -19.24
C SER A 23 26.26 7.87 -19.63
N GLY A 24 26.95 7.85 -20.77
CA GLY A 24 27.75 6.71 -21.22
C GLY A 24 29.16 6.68 -20.64
N MET A 25 29.69 5.49 -20.36
CA MET A 25 31.06 5.32 -19.80
C MET A 25 32.17 5.87 -20.70
N LYS A 26 31.95 5.90 -22.02
CA LYS A 26 32.91 6.41 -23.02
C LYS A 26 32.53 7.79 -23.56
N GLY A 27 31.75 8.55 -22.79
CA GLY A 27 31.12 9.80 -23.24
C GLY A 27 29.78 9.58 -23.95
N GLY A 28 29.06 10.68 -24.20
CA GLY A 28 27.73 10.66 -24.84
C GLY A 28 26.58 10.17 -23.94
N CYS A 29 25.41 9.96 -24.55
CA CYS A 29 24.20 9.48 -23.88
C CYS A 29 23.87 8.04 -24.28
N ARG A 30 23.45 7.21 -23.33
CA ARG A 30 22.93 5.85 -23.55
C ARG A 30 21.50 5.75 -23.03
N SER A 31 20.65 5.02 -23.75
CA SER A 31 19.31 4.66 -23.29
C SER A 31 19.38 3.47 -22.32
N LEU A 32 18.72 3.57 -21.17
CA LEU A 32 18.66 2.56 -20.12
C LEU A 32 17.21 2.27 -19.75
N SER A 33 16.93 1.02 -19.39
CA SER A 33 15.63 0.56 -18.94
C SER A 33 15.77 -0.34 -17.71
N GLY A 34 14.74 -0.42 -16.87
CA GLY A 34 14.67 -1.25 -15.67
C GLY A 34 14.42 -0.47 -14.39
N THR A 35 14.12 -1.19 -13.31
CA THR A 35 13.93 -0.60 -11.97
C THR A 35 15.21 0.04 -11.43
N SER A 36 16.38 -0.43 -11.87
CA SER A 36 17.68 0.19 -11.63
C SER A 36 17.81 1.61 -12.19
N VAL A 37 16.94 2.01 -13.13
CA VAL A 37 16.82 3.37 -13.66
C VAL A 37 15.75 4.16 -12.91
N ALA A 38 14.63 3.52 -12.58
CA ALA A 38 13.53 4.16 -11.85
C ALA A 38 13.96 4.61 -10.43
N SER A 39 14.73 3.79 -9.71
CA SER A 39 15.19 4.08 -8.35
C SER A 39 16.01 5.38 -8.25
N PRO A 40 17.07 5.62 -9.05
CA PRO A 40 17.81 6.89 -8.99
C PRO A 40 16.98 8.10 -9.46
N VAL A 41 15.98 7.92 -10.35
CA VAL A 41 15.03 9.00 -10.69
C VAL A 41 14.23 9.42 -9.45
N VAL A 42 13.73 8.47 -8.66
CA VAL A 42 13.04 8.78 -7.39
C VAL A 42 14.01 9.40 -6.38
N ALA A 43 15.26 8.92 -6.30
CA ALA A 43 16.25 9.51 -5.40
C ALA A 43 16.54 10.98 -5.75
N GLY A 44 16.69 11.31 -7.03
CA GLY A 44 16.84 12.70 -7.49
C GLY A 44 15.61 13.56 -7.18
N ALA A 45 14.40 13.01 -7.35
CA ALA A 45 13.16 13.67 -6.96
C ALA A 45 13.10 13.96 -5.46
N VAL A 46 13.45 12.99 -4.61
CA VAL A 46 13.53 13.17 -3.14
C VAL A 46 14.55 14.23 -2.78
N THR A 47 15.73 14.22 -3.39
CA THR A 47 16.77 15.25 -3.15
C THR A 47 16.25 16.66 -3.47
N LEU A 48 15.54 16.81 -4.59
CA LEU A 48 14.93 18.10 -4.94
C LEU A 48 13.83 18.50 -3.96
N LEU A 49 12.97 17.56 -3.54
CA LEU A 49 11.92 17.85 -2.57
C LEU A 49 12.51 18.30 -1.23
N VAL A 50 13.51 17.58 -0.71
CA VAL A 50 14.20 17.92 0.54
C VAL A 50 14.86 19.30 0.46
N SER A 51 15.40 19.70 -0.70
CA SER A 51 16.03 21.02 -0.85
C SER A 51 15.02 22.17 -0.72
N THR A 52 13.74 21.93 -0.98
CA THR A 52 12.66 22.93 -0.87
C THR A 52 12.03 23.03 0.52
N VAL A 53 12.28 22.05 1.41
CA VAL A 53 11.72 22.04 2.77
C VAL A 53 12.43 23.08 3.63
N GLN A 54 11.72 24.12 4.05
CA GLN A 54 12.25 25.19 4.92
C GLN A 54 12.56 24.69 6.34
N LYS A 55 11.67 23.87 6.91
CA LYS A 55 11.75 23.31 8.25
C LYS A 55 12.09 21.82 8.19
N ARG A 56 13.37 21.53 7.96
CA ARG A 56 13.84 20.15 7.70
C ARG A 56 13.61 19.22 8.89
N GLU A 57 13.58 19.76 10.10
CA GLU A 57 13.29 19.07 11.34
C GLU A 57 11.88 18.46 11.40
N MET A 58 10.93 18.97 10.61
CA MET A 58 9.57 18.42 10.54
C MET A 58 9.43 17.30 9.49
N VAL A 59 10.49 17.01 8.73
CA VAL A 59 10.47 16.03 7.65
C VAL A 59 11.43 14.87 7.97
N ASN A 60 10.94 13.65 7.84
CA ASN A 60 11.68 12.41 8.04
C ASN A 60 11.39 11.44 6.88
N PRO A 61 12.04 10.27 6.84
CA PRO A 61 11.80 9.31 5.76
C PRO A 61 10.33 8.88 5.60
N ALA A 62 9.57 8.78 6.70
CA ALA A 62 8.14 8.47 6.59
C ALA A 62 7.33 9.63 6.04
N SER A 63 7.54 10.88 6.46
CA SER A 63 6.81 12.01 5.90
C SER A 63 7.10 12.23 4.42
N MET A 64 8.35 12.03 4.00
CA MET A 64 8.72 12.02 2.57
C MET A 64 7.96 10.93 1.82
N LYS A 65 7.95 9.70 2.36
CA LYS A 65 7.21 8.58 1.76
C LYS A 65 5.70 8.87 1.71
N GLN A 66 5.12 9.44 2.77
CA GLN A 66 3.72 9.83 2.83
C GLN A 66 3.37 10.85 1.74
N ALA A 67 4.20 11.86 1.53
CA ALA A 67 3.99 12.84 0.48
C ALA A 67 4.04 12.22 -0.92
N LEU A 68 5.02 11.34 -1.17
CA LEU A 68 5.17 10.66 -2.46
C LEU A 68 3.98 9.74 -2.79
N ILE A 69 3.49 8.95 -1.82
CA ILE A 69 2.34 8.07 -2.06
C ILE A 69 1.04 8.85 -2.17
N ALA A 70 0.85 9.91 -1.38
CA ALA A 70 -0.36 10.72 -1.40
C ALA A 70 -0.46 11.59 -2.66
N SER A 71 0.67 11.98 -3.26
CA SER A 71 0.70 12.75 -4.50
C SER A 71 0.61 11.90 -5.77
N ALA A 72 0.88 10.60 -5.68
CA ALA A 72 1.00 9.72 -6.82
C ALA A 72 -0.26 9.71 -7.69
N ARG A 73 -0.05 9.70 -9.01
CA ARG A 73 -1.13 9.67 -10.01
C ARG A 73 -1.37 8.24 -10.46
N ARG A 74 -2.54 7.70 -10.15
CA ARG A 74 -2.95 6.37 -10.63
C ARG A 74 -2.94 6.28 -12.15
N LEU A 75 -2.43 5.15 -12.62
CA LEU A 75 -2.45 4.70 -14.00
C LEU A 75 -3.75 3.92 -14.25
N PRO A 76 -4.50 4.22 -15.32
CA PRO A 76 -5.70 3.48 -15.66
C PRO A 76 -5.33 2.05 -16.09
N GLY A 77 -6.17 1.08 -15.73
CA GLY A 77 -6.02 -0.30 -16.19
C GLY A 77 -4.97 -1.15 -15.44
N VAL A 78 -4.26 -0.58 -14.47
CA VAL A 78 -3.17 -1.25 -13.74
C VAL A 78 -3.58 -1.49 -12.28
N ASN A 79 -3.24 -2.64 -11.70
CA ASN A 79 -3.64 -2.94 -10.32
C ASN A 79 -2.64 -2.40 -9.28
N MET A 80 -3.06 -2.28 -8.02
CA MET A 80 -2.26 -1.69 -6.94
C MET A 80 -0.96 -2.46 -6.62
N PHE A 81 -0.87 -3.75 -6.98
CA PHE A 81 0.35 -4.54 -6.82
C PHE A 81 1.34 -4.36 -7.99
N GLU A 82 0.93 -3.70 -9.06
CA GLU A 82 1.78 -3.35 -10.20
C GLU A 82 2.22 -1.89 -10.11
N GLN A 83 1.28 -0.97 -9.88
CA GLN A 83 1.56 0.47 -9.86
C GLN A 83 1.79 1.07 -8.47
N GLY A 84 1.52 0.34 -7.40
CA GLY A 84 1.46 0.94 -6.07
C GLY A 84 0.39 2.04 -6.02
N HIS A 85 0.74 3.18 -5.44
CA HIS A 85 -0.16 4.35 -5.40
C HIS A 85 -0.24 5.08 -6.74
N GLY A 86 0.60 4.69 -7.70
CA GLY A 86 0.63 5.24 -9.05
C GLY A 86 1.97 5.90 -9.39
N LYS A 87 1.95 6.69 -10.46
CA LYS A 87 3.12 7.37 -10.98
C LYS A 87 3.52 8.57 -10.10
N LEU A 88 4.81 8.71 -9.85
CA LEU A 88 5.42 9.87 -9.18
C LEU A 88 4.90 11.20 -9.77
N ASP A 89 4.39 12.07 -8.89
CA ASP A 89 4.02 13.45 -9.21
C ASP A 89 4.80 14.40 -8.28
N LEU A 90 5.85 15.00 -8.83
CA LEU A 90 6.81 15.82 -8.10
C LEU A 90 6.21 17.15 -7.63
N LEU A 91 5.36 17.77 -8.46
CA LEU A 91 4.74 19.05 -8.14
C LEU A 91 3.70 18.89 -7.02
N ARG A 92 2.86 17.85 -7.08
CA ARG A 92 1.94 17.55 -5.99
C ARG A 92 2.66 17.10 -4.72
N ALA A 93 3.76 16.35 -4.82
CA ALA A 93 4.57 16.00 -3.66
C ALA A 93 5.12 17.25 -2.95
N TYR A 94 5.61 18.22 -3.72
CA TYR A 94 6.06 19.51 -3.20
C TYR A 94 4.93 20.28 -2.48
N GLN A 95 3.73 20.32 -3.06
CA GLN A 95 2.56 20.98 -2.45
C GLN A 95 2.13 20.30 -1.13
N ILE A 96 2.21 18.98 -1.06
CA ILE A 96 1.92 18.23 0.18
C ILE A 96 3.00 18.51 1.22
N LEU A 97 4.29 18.49 0.84
CA LEU A 97 5.40 18.75 1.76
C LEU A 97 5.43 20.18 2.30
N SER A 98 5.05 21.18 1.50
CA SER A 98 5.06 22.58 1.91
C SER A 98 4.04 22.90 3.01
N SER A 99 2.97 22.10 3.11
CA SER A 99 1.92 22.21 4.12
C SER A 99 1.88 21.00 5.07
N TYR A 100 2.92 20.16 5.05
CA TYR A 100 2.95 18.91 5.79
C TYR A 100 2.94 19.15 7.29
N LYS A 101 2.05 18.44 7.98
CA LYS A 101 2.05 18.32 9.44
C LYS A 101 2.40 16.88 9.80
N PRO A 102 3.31 16.65 10.77
CA PRO A 102 3.63 15.31 11.23
C PRO A 102 2.36 14.54 11.62
N GLN A 103 2.15 13.40 11.00
CA GLN A 103 0.94 12.59 11.18
C GLN A 103 1.21 11.11 10.87
N ALA A 104 0.33 10.24 11.38
CA ALA A 104 0.26 8.87 10.93
C ALA A 104 -0.56 8.76 9.63
N SER A 105 -0.26 7.78 8.79
CA SER A 105 -1.09 7.44 7.63
C SER A 105 -1.04 5.95 7.33
N LEU A 106 -1.98 5.50 6.50
CA LEU A 106 -2.13 4.09 6.12
C LEU A 106 -1.87 3.91 4.62
N SER A 107 -1.23 2.79 4.29
CA SER A 107 -0.96 2.39 2.90
C SER A 107 -1.34 0.92 2.70
N PRO A 108 -2.41 0.61 1.94
CA PRO A 108 -3.30 1.56 1.25
C PRO A 108 -4.13 2.42 2.24
N SER A 109 -4.66 3.54 1.75
CA SER A 109 -5.48 4.47 2.56
C SER A 109 -6.95 4.04 2.69
N TYR A 110 -7.37 3.03 1.94
CA TYR A 110 -8.69 2.38 2.02
C TYR A 110 -8.61 0.97 1.40
N VAL A 111 -9.64 0.17 1.64
CA VAL A 111 -9.80 -1.18 1.10
C VAL A 111 -11.19 -1.30 0.48
N ASP A 112 -11.29 -1.19 -0.84
CA ASP A 112 -12.54 -1.40 -1.59
C ASP A 112 -12.43 -2.63 -2.49
N LEU A 113 -12.92 -3.78 -2.00
CA LEU A 113 -12.97 -5.04 -2.75
C LEU A 113 -14.05 -5.03 -3.85
N THR A 114 -14.58 -3.87 -4.23
CA THR A 114 -15.45 -3.69 -5.41
C THR A 114 -14.79 -2.87 -6.51
N GLU A 115 -13.62 -2.26 -6.26
CA GLU A 115 -12.91 -1.42 -7.22
C GLU A 115 -11.97 -2.24 -8.11
N CYS A 116 -12.44 -2.62 -9.31
CA CYS A 116 -11.61 -3.20 -10.34
C CYS A 116 -11.19 -2.14 -11.40
N PRO A 117 -9.96 -2.23 -11.96
CA PRO A 117 -8.94 -3.25 -11.73
C PRO A 117 -7.98 -2.92 -10.56
N TYR A 118 -8.12 -1.77 -9.92
CA TYR A 118 -7.13 -1.28 -8.96
C TYR A 118 -6.92 -2.25 -7.77
N MET A 119 -8.00 -2.80 -7.20
CA MET A 119 -7.94 -3.70 -6.06
C MET A 119 -7.87 -5.19 -6.47
N TRP A 120 -7.53 -5.50 -7.72
CA TRP A 120 -7.31 -6.89 -8.16
C TRP A 120 -6.12 -7.51 -7.40
N PRO A 121 -6.17 -8.78 -6.97
CA PRO A 121 -7.21 -9.78 -7.26
C PRO A 121 -8.44 -9.71 -6.36
N TYR A 122 -8.41 -8.93 -5.28
CA TYR A 122 -9.48 -8.91 -4.30
C TYR A 122 -10.85 -8.54 -4.90
N CYS A 123 -10.88 -7.55 -5.80
CA CYS A 123 -12.14 -7.11 -6.40
C CYS A 123 -12.83 -8.18 -7.28
N SER A 124 -12.11 -9.21 -7.69
CA SER A 124 -12.64 -10.32 -8.50
C SER A 124 -13.19 -11.48 -7.67
N GLN A 125 -12.96 -11.47 -6.36
CA GLN A 125 -13.28 -12.57 -5.46
C GLN A 125 -14.26 -12.10 -4.39
N PRO A 126 -15.58 -12.29 -4.58
CA PRO A 126 -16.54 -12.01 -3.52
C PRO A 126 -16.33 -12.98 -2.34
N ILE A 127 -16.55 -12.48 -1.12
CA ILE A 127 -16.44 -13.30 0.09
C ILE A 127 -17.79 -13.90 0.48
N TYR A 128 -17.77 -14.98 1.25
CA TYR A 128 -18.97 -15.67 1.72
C TYR A 128 -18.74 -16.32 3.08
N TYR A 129 -19.81 -16.66 3.78
CA TYR A 129 -19.73 -17.29 5.10
C TYR A 129 -19.11 -18.69 5.01
N GLY A 130 -18.12 -18.94 5.87
CA GLY A 130 -17.34 -20.19 5.88
C GLY A 130 -16.25 -20.27 4.79
N GLY A 131 -16.05 -19.21 4.00
CA GLY A 131 -14.88 -19.06 3.14
C GLY A 131 -13.62 -18.69 3.92
N MET A 132 -12.45 -18.84 3.30
CA MET A 132 -11.20 -18.34 3.90
C MET A 132 -11.25 -16.82 4.04
N PRO A 133 -10.83 -16.24 5.19
CA PRO A 133 -10.80 -14.80 5.36
C PRO A 133 -9.91 -14.11 4.33
N THR A 134 -10.35 -12.98 3.81
CA THR A 134 -9.52 -12.13 2.96
C THR A 134 -8.54 -11.34 3.82
N ILE A 135 -7.24 -11.54 3.58
CA ILE A 135 -6.18 -10.85 4.33
C ILE A 135 -5.65 -9.67 3.50
N VAL A 136 -5.67 -8.48 4.11
CA VAL A 136 -5.07 -7.26 3.56
C VAL A 136 -4.03 -6.74 4.54
N ASN A 137 -2.79 -6.53 4.05
CA ASN A 137 -1.69 -6.02 4.87
C ASN A 137 -1.49 -4.53 4.61
N VAL A 138 -1.80 -3.72 5.61
CA VAL A 138 -1.69 -2.28 5.60
C VAL A 138 -0.38 -1.88 6.28
N THR A 139 0.37 -1.00 5.62
CA THR A 139 1.54 -0.36 6.23
C THR A 139 1.10 0.88 6.97
N ILE A 140 1.44 0.97 8.26
CA ILE A 140 1.28 2.19 9.06
C ILE A 140 2.55 3.00 8.87
N LEU A 141 2.43 4.25 8.44
CA LEU A 141 3.55 5.20 8.36
C LEU A 141 3.41 6.21 9.49
N ASN A 142 4.47 6.39 10.26
CA ASN A 142 4.57 7.34 11.35
C ASN A 142 5.47 8.51 10.94
N GLY A 143 4.86 9.61 10.52
CA GLY A 143 5.58 10.83 10.21
C GLY A 143 5.88 11.72 11.40
N MET A 144 5.40 11.39 12.61
CA MET A 144 5.59 12.19 13.84
C MET A 144 6.98 12.02 14.47
N GLY A 145 7.56 10.81 14.38
CA GLY A 145 8.85 10.50 15.01
C GLY A 145 9.41 9.16 14.57
N VAL A 146 10.65 8.85 14.99
CA VAL A 146 11.35 7.60 14.63
C VAL A 146 10.65 6.38 15.23
N THR A 147 10.17 6.51 16.45
CA THR A 147 9.41 5.50 17.18
C THR A 147 7.96 5.94 17.32
N GLY A 148 7.04 4.99 17.22
CA GLY A 148 5.64 5.19 17.58
C GLY A 148 5.09 3.94 18.24
N ARG A 149 3.92 4.05 18.84
CA ARG A 149 3.16 2.91 19.38
C ARG A 149 1.70 3.03 19.01
N ILE A 150 1.06 1.89 18.82
CA ILE A 150 -0.39 1.83 18.71
C ILE A 150 -0.94 1.90 20.14
N VAL A 151 -1.78 2.90 20.43
CA VAL A 151 -2.25 3.20 21.80
C VAL A 151 -3.23 2.13 22.27
N ASP A 152 -4.30 1.95 21.51
CA ASP A 152 -5.37 0.99 21.77
C ASP A 152 -5.43 -0.03 20.65
N LYS A 153 -6.05 -1.18 20.93
CA LYS A 153 -6.31 -2.18 19.88
C LYS A 153 -7.07 -1.53 18.71
N PRO A 154 -6.74 -1.86 17.45
CA PRO A 154 -7.53 -1.45 16.30
C PRO A 154 -9.01 -1.81 16.50
N ASP A 155 -9.88 -0.84 16.22
CA ASP A 155 -11.31 -0.96 16.47
C ASP A 155 -12.07 -1.03 15.13
N TRP A 156 -12.97 -2.01 15.00
CA TRP A 156 -13.84 -2.14 13.84
C TRP A 156 -15.15 -1.41 14.10
N GLN A 157 -15.45 -0.42 13.27
CA GLN A 157 -16.67 0.37 13.33
C GLN A 157 -17.57 0.06 12.12
N PRO A 158 -18.54 -0.86 12.28
CA PRO A 158 -19.45 -1.22 11.21
C PRO A 158 -20.43 -0.07 10.91
N TYR A 159 -20.63 0.25 9.63
CA TYR A 159 -21.70 1.17 9.25
C TYR A 159 -23.01 0.41 9.15
N LEU A 160 -23.84 0.49 10.20
CA LEU A 160 -25.15 -0.20 10.26
C LEU A 160 -26.06 0.11 9.05
N PRO A 161 -26.18 1.38 8.56
CA PRO A 161 -26.96 1.67 7.36
C PRO A 161 -26.39 1.05 6.07
N HIS A 162 -25.14 0.61 6.10
CA HIS A 162 -24.44 0.01 4.97
C HIS A 162 -24.03 -1.45 5.26
N ASN A 163 -24.81 -2.14 6.10
CA ASN A 163 -24.68 -3.58 6.38
C ASN A 163 -23.30 -3.98 6.92
N GLY A 164 -22.56 -3.06 7.57
CA GLY A 164 -21.22 -3.34 8.09
C GLY A 164 -21.17 -4.44 9.15
N ASP A 165 -22.30 -4.69 9.79
CA ASP A 165 -22.53 -5.75 10.76
C ASP A 165 -22.57 -7.16 10.12
N ASN A 166 -22.61 -7.26 8.80
CA ASN A 166 -22.45 -8.52 8.05
C ASN A 166 -20.98 -8.93 7.87
N ILE A 167 -20.02 -8.09 8.29
CA ILE A 167 -18.58 -8.35 8.21
C ILE A 167 -18.03 -8.52 9.63
N GLU A 168 -17.19 -9.54 9.79
CA GLU A 168 -16.34 -9.73 10.96
C GLU A 168 -14.89 -9.41 10.59
N VAL A 169 -14.22 -8.60 11.40
CA VAL A 169 -12.85 -8.16 11.17
C VAL A 169 -11.97 -8.55 12.34
N ALA A 170 -10.85 -9.20 12.05
CA ALA A 170 -9.81 -9.53 13.03
C ALA A 170 -8.48 -8.88 12.64
N PHE A 171 -7.64 -8.62 13.66
CA PHE A 171 -6.43 -7.84 13.49
C PHE A 171 -5.19 -8.58 14.00
N SER A 172 -4.08 -8.41 13.30
CA SER A 172 -2.73 -8.65 13.82
C SER A 172 -1.86 -7.43 13.46
N TYR A 173 -1.12 -6.89 14.42
CA TYR A 173 -0.45 -5.60 14.23
C TYR A 173 0.82 -5.48 15.07
N SER A 174 1.70 -4.57 14.65
CA SER A 174 2.88 -4.18 15.42
C SER A 174 2.48 -3.25 16.57
N SER A 175 2.80 -3.61 17.82
CA SER A 175 2.61 -2.73 18.98
C SER A 175 3.52 -1.50 18.92
N VAL A 176 4.74 -1.66 18.40
CA VAL A 176 5.74 -0.61 18.21
C VAL A 176 6.00 -0.40 16.73
N LEU A 177 6.04 0.87 16.31
CA LEU A 177 6.38 1.31 14.97
C LEU A 177 7.85 1.74 14.96
N TRP A 178 8.71 0.98 14.29
CA TRP A 178 10.13 1.30 14.18
C TRP A 178 10.82 0.61 12.98
N PRO A 179 11.66 1.33 12.21
CA PRO A 179 11.78 2.78 12.17
C PRO A 179 10.64 3.38 11.33
N TRP A 180 9.96 4.40 11.87
CA TRP A 180 8.88 5.18 11.25
C TRP A 180 7.69 4.40 10.66
N SER A 181 7.61 3.09 10.84
CA SER A 181 6.56 2.29 10.22
C SER A 181 6.28 1.02 11.01
N GLY A 182 5.10 0.46 10.75
CA GLY A 182 4.69 -0.84 11.26
C GLY A 182 3.64 -1.45 10.34
N TYR A 183 3.02 -2.53 10.80
CA TYR A 183 2.04 -3.27 10.02
C TYR A 183 0.71 -3.42 10.76
N LEU A 184 -0.34 -3.52 9.96
CA LEU A 184 -1.68 -3.91 10.36
C LEU A 184 -2.18 -4.93 9.33
N ALA A 185 -2.23 -6.18 9.73
CA ALA A 185 -2.89 -7.25 9.02
C ALA A 185 -4.37 -7.26 9.39
N ILE A 186 -5.23 -7.18 8.38
CA ILE A 186 -6.69 -7.19 8.54
C ILE A 186 -7.20 -8.48 7.91
N SER A 187 -7.89 -9.29 8.72
CA SER A 187 -8.57 -10.51 8.29
C SER A 187 -10.06 -10.23 8.21
N ILE A 188 -10.62 -10.30 7.01
CA ILE A 188 -12.02 -9.95 6.71
C ILE A 188 -12.80 -11.24 6.46
N SER A 189 -13.85 -11.46 7.26
CA SER A 189 -14.72 -12.63 7.19
C SER A 189 -16.19 -12.20 7.12
N VAL A 190 -17.06 -13.09 6.66
CA VAL A 190 -18.52 -12.84 6.63
C VAL A 190 -19.15 -13.36 7.91
N ALA A 191 -20.03 -12.57 8.53
CA ALA A 191 -20.76 -12.97 9.73
C ALA A 191 -21.76 -14.09 9.43
N LYS A 192 -22.03 -14.96 10.41
CA LYS A 192 -22.96 -16.11 10.24
C LYS A 192 -24.36 -15.72 9.75
N LYS A 193 -24.88 -14.58 10.18
CA LYS A 193 -26.20 -14.08 9.75
C LYS A 193 -26.28 -13.74 8.26
N ALA A 194 -25.14 -13.48 7.62
CA ALA A 194 -25.04 -13.13 6.21
C ALA A 194 -24.73 -14.34 5.32
N ALA A 195 -24.89 -15.57 5.81
CA ALA A 195 -24.56 -16.79 5.06
C ALA A 195 -25.37 -16.97 3.76
N SER A 196 -26.63 -16.52 3.75
CA SER A 196 -27.51 -16.54 2.58
C SER A 196 -27.76 -15.15 2.00
N TRP A 197 -26.97 -14.15 2.42
CA TRP A 197 -27.15 -12.75 2.03
C TRP A 197 -26.25 -12.39 0.86
N GLU A 198 -26.72 -11.48 0.01
CA GLU A 198 -25.95 -10.91 -1.09
C GLU A 198 -25.99 -9.39 -1.00
N GLY A 199 -24.84 -8.75 -1.18
CA GLY A 199 -24.78 -7.29 -1.26
C GLY A 199 -23.40 -6.73 -0.93
N ILE A 200 -23.37 -5.42 -0.71
CA ILE A 200 -22.16 -4.68 -0.33
C ILE A 200 -22.28 -4.29 1.14
N ALA A 201 -21.23 -4.59 1.90
CA ALA A 201 -21.10 -4.22 3.30
C ALA A 201 -19.91 -3.27 3.49
N GLN A 202 -20.06 -2.30 4.40
CA GLN A 202 -19.08 -1.24 4.62
C GLN A 202 -18.85 -0.94 6.10
N GLY A 203 -17.66 -0.47 6.42
CA GLY A 203 -17.31 0.05 7.73
C GLY A 203 -15.92 0.66 7.68
N HIS A 204 -15.32 0.88 8.84
CA HIS A 204 -13.93 1.33 8.89
C HIS A 204 -13.20 0.81 10.11
N VAL A 205 -11.88 0.75 9.99
CA VAL A 205 -10.99 0.46 11.12
C VAL A 205 -10.43 1.77 11.63
N MET A 206 -10.50 1.97 12.95
CA MET A 206 -9.95 3.11 13.67
C MET A 206 -8.66 2.71 14.38
N ILE A 207 -7.61 3.53 14.23
CA ILE A 207 -6.31 3.30 14.87
C ILE A 207 -5.75 4.63 15.34
N THR A 208 -5.23 4.64 16.57
CA THR A 208 -4.54 5.79 17.14
C THR A 208 -3.07 5.45 17.33
N VAL A 209 -2.20 6.22 16.69
CA VAL A 209 -0.75 6.13 16.85
C VAL A 209 -0.30 7.26 17.77
N ALA A 210 0.44 6.92 18.81
CA ALA A 210 1.17 7.88 19.62
C ALA A 210 2.65 7.84 19.24
N SER A 211 3.29 9.00 19.20
CA SER A 211 4.72 9.13 18.93
C SER A 211 5.29 10.27 19.76
N PRO A 212 6.52 10.15 20.27
CA PRO A 212 7.17 11.27 20.96
C PRO A 212 7.35 12.45 20.00
N GLU A 213 7.06 13.67 20.46
CA GLU A 213 7.41 14.88 19.73
C GLU A 213 8.94 15.01 19.60
N GLY A 214 9.43 15.46 18.42
CA GLY A 214 10.83 15.37 18.02
C GLY A 214 11.85 16.04 18.96
N ASN A 215 12.94 15.29 19.20
CA ASN A 215 14.23 15.55 19.88
C ASN A 215 14.27 15.71 21.41
N GLU A 216 14.65 14.59 22.06
CA GLU A 216 15.56 14.46 23.22
C GLU A 216 15.26 15.18 24.54
N GLN A 217 14.14 15.85 24.72
CA GLN A 217 13.76 16.33 26.05
C GLN A 217 12.91 15.28 26.75
N LYS A 218 13.40 14.81 27.91
CA LYS A 218 12.79 13.79 28.79
C LYS A 218 11.35 14.11 29.26
N ASN A 219 10.79 15.24 28.83
CA ASN A 219 9.42 15.72 29.05
C ASN A 219 8.71 16.09 27.73
N SER A 220 9.00 15.43 26.60
CA SER A 220 8.31 15.73 25.33
C SER A 220 6.86 15.25 25.38
N ALA A 221 5.93 16.10 24.96
CA ALA A 221 4.53 15.71 24.83
C ALA A 221 4.39 14.60 23.78
N GLU A 222 3.52 13.61 24.05
CA GLU A 222 3.18 12.62 23.02
C GLU A 222 2.26 13.28 21.98
N GLN A 223 2.62 13.16 20.70
CA GLN A 223 1.73 13.49 19.59
C GLN A 223 0.85 12.29 19.27
N PHE A 224 -0.44 12.55 19.07
CA PHE A 224 -1.43 11.53 18.72
C PHE A 224 -1.98 11.78 17.32
N SER A 225 -2.01 10.73 16.51
CA SER A 225 -2.63 10.75 15.18
C SER A 225 -3.60 9.59 15.05
N THR A 226 -4.87 9.93 14.90
CA THR A 226 -5.94 8.95 14.66
C THR A 226 -6.21 8.83 13.18
N VAL A 227 -6.19 7.61 12.65
CA VAL A 227 -6.39 7.31 11.23
C VAL A 227 -7.57 6.37 11.04
N LYS A 228 -8.30 6.59 9.95
CA LYS A 228 -9.47 5.82 9.51
C LYS A 228 -9.12 5.03 8.27
N LEU A 229 -9.39 3.73 8.28
CA LEU A 229 -9.29 2.88 7.10
C LEU A 229 -10.69 2.41 6.67
N PRO A 230 -11.28 3.03 5.64
CA PRO A 230 -12.55 2.55 5.07
C PRO A 230 -12.39 1.15 4.46
N ILE A 231 -13.33 0.26 4.75
CA ILE A 231 -13.41 -1.09 4.19
C ILE A 231 -14.78 -1.26 3.52
N LYS A 232 -14.77 -1.72 2.26
CA LYS A 232 -15.95 -2.02 1.47
C LYS A 232 -15.79 -3.36 0.77
N VAL A 233 -16.79 -4.22 0.90
CA VAL A 233 -16.69 -5.63 0.50
C VAL A 233 -17.99 -6.09 -0.16
N LYS A 234 -17.86 -6.92 -1.21
CA LYS A 234 -18.98 -7.66 -1.80
C LYS A 234 -19.11 -9.04 -1.15
N ILE A 235 -20.28 -9.31 -0.59
CA ILE A 235 -20.66 -10.60 0.00
C ILE A 235 -21.61 -11.31 -0.96
N ILE A 236 -21.40 -12.61 -1.15
CA ILE A 236 -22.33 -13.50 -1.85
C ILE A 236 -22.83 -14.59 -0.90
N PRO A 237 -23.98 -15.22 -1.20
CA PRO A 237 -24.44 -16.39 -0.48
C PRO A 237 -23.39 -17.50 -0.58
N THR A 238 -23.23 -18.27 0.50
CA THR A 238 -22.30 -19.39 0.54
C THR A 238 -22.54 -20.35 -0.63
N PRO A 239 -21.60 -20.48 -1.58
CA PRO A 239 -21.83 -21.28 -2.78
C PRO A 239 -22.08 -22.76 -2.42
N PRO A 240 -22.83 -23.52 -3.23
CA PRO A 240 -22.89 -24.98 -3.12
C PRO A 240 -21.49 -25.60 -3.11
N ARG A 241 -21.26 -26.66 -2.32
CA ARG A 241 -19.93 -27.26 -2.15
C ARG A 241 -19.28 -27.66 -3.48
N ASN A 242 -20.07 -28.17 -4.44
CA ASN A 242 -19.60 -28.56 -5.77
C ASN A 242 -19.15 -27.38 -6.66
N LYS A 243 -19.44 -26.13 -6.28
CA LYS A 243 -19.00 -24.92 -6.99
C LYS A 243 -17.82 -24.20 -6.30
N ARG A 244 -17.35 -24.71 -5.16
CA ARG A 244 -16.24 -24.10 -4.41
C ARG A 244 -14.92 -24.62 -4.95
N VAL A 245 -14.17 -23.76 -5.61
CA VAL A 245 -12.78 -24.04 -6.00
C VAL A 245 -11.88 -23.35 -4.98
N LEU A 246 -11.07 -24.15 -4.28
CA LEU A 246 -9.97 -23.61 -3.49
C LEU A 246 -8.75 -23.53 -4.40
N TRP A 247 -8.33 -22.32 -4.73
CA TRP A 247 -7.13 -22.09 -5.53
C TRP A 247 -6.03 -21.53 -4.64
N ASP A 248 -5.00 -22.35 -4.42
CA ASP A 248 -3.81 -21.92 -3.69
C ASP A 248 -2.90 -21.09 -4.62
N GLN A 249 -2.96 -19.76 -4.48
CA GLN A 249 -2.01 -18.87 -5.15
C GLN A 249 -0.65 -18.79 -4.42
N TYR A 250 -0.54 -19.39 -3.23
CA TYR A 250 0.53 -19.17 -2.24
C TYR A 250 1.63 -20.23 -2.30
N HIS A 251 1.27 -21.50 -2.52
CA HIS A 251 2.23 -22.58 -2.84
C HIS A 251 2.35 -22.82 -4.34
N ASN A 252 2.17 -21.77 -5.14
CA ASN A 252 2.39 -21.85 -6.57
C ASN A 252 3.88 -21.62 -6.86
N LEU A 253 4.54 -22.62 -7.45
CA LEU A 253 5.84 -22.42 -8.08
C LEU A 253 5.68 -21.27 -9.07
N ARG A 254 6.36 -20.14 -8.84
CA ARG A 254 6.49 -19.08 -9.85
C ARG A 254 7.32 -19.64 -11.00
N TYR A 255 6.66 -20.39 -11.87
CA TYR A 255 7.26 -21.06 -13.01
C TYR A 255 6.40 -20.79 -14.25
N PRO A 256 6.82 -19.85 -15.11
CA PRO A 256 7.05 -18.44 -14.82
C PRO A 256 5.87 -17.58 -15.35
N PRO A 257 5.38 -16.56 -14.62
CA PRO A 257 4.47 -15.57 -15.19
C PRO A 257 5.28 -14.42 -15.81
N GLY A 258 5.55 -14.50 -17.12
CA GLY A 258 5.90 -13.34 -17.95
C GLY A 258 7.35 -12.85 -17.92
N TYR A 259 8.26 -13.62 -18.52
CA TYR A 259 9.28 -13.16 -19.49
C TYR A 259 9.94 -14.41 -20.06
N PHE A 260 9.71 -14.66 -21.35
CA PHE A 260 10.50 -15.62 -22.12
C PHE A 260 11.55 -14.77 -22.84
N PRO A 261 12.85 -14.91 -22.53
CA PRO A 261 13.88 -14.28 -23.34
C PRO A 261 13.62 -14.65 -24.79
N ARG A 262 13.39 -13.64 -25.63
CA ARG A 262 13.36 -13.88 -27.05
C ARG A 262 14.82 -13.91 -27.45
N ASP A 263 15.23 -14.96 -28.13
CA ASP A 263 16.61 -15.10 -28.64
C ASP A 263 16.85 -14.16 -29.84
N ASN A 264 16.52 -12.88 -29.66
CA ASN A 264 16.60 -11.84 -30.66
C ASN A 264 17.34 -10.64 -30.09
N LEU A 265 18.67 -10.77 -30.07
CA LEU A 265 19.65 -9.77 -29.67
C LEU A 265 19.55 -8.43 -30.46
N ARG A 266 18.69 -8.34 -31.48
CA ARG A 266 18.44 -7.09 -32.22
C ARG A 266 17.37 -6.21 -31.56
N MET A 267 16.54 -6.74 -30.66
CA MET A 267 15.48 -5.98 -29.97
C MET A 267 16.00 -5.28 -28.70
N LYS A 268 16.50 -4.05 -28.86
CA LYS A 268 17.04 -3.23 -27.75
C LYS A 268 15.98 -2.51 -26.89
N ASN A 269 14.70 -2.65 -27.23
CA ASN A 269 13.61 -1.92 -26.60
C ASN A 269 12.93 -2.73 -25.47
N ASP A 270 13.26 -4.01 -25.33
CA ASP A 270 12.74 -4.84 -24.25
C ASP A 270 13.65 -4.67 -23.01
N PRO A 271 13.14 -4.12 -21.88
CA PRO A 271 13.92 -3.90 -20.67
C PRO A 271 14.46 -5.16 -20.00
N LEU A 272 13.96 -6.34 -20.38
CA LEU A 272 14.25 -7.61 -19.72
C LEU A 272 15.16 -8.53 -20.56
N ASP A 273 15.26 -8.31 -21.89
CA ASP A 273 16.29 -8.90 -22.77
C ASP A 273 17.61 -8.14 -22.61
N TRP A 274 18.58 -8.80 -21.96
CA TRP A 274 19.94 -8.29 -21.72
C TRP A 274 20.92 -8.73 -22.81
#